data_AF-A0A183HSD8-F1
#
_entry.id   AF-A0A183HSD8-F1
#
_cell.length_a   1.000
_cell.length_b   1.000
_cell.length_c   1.000
_cell.angle_alpha   90.00
_cell.angle_beta   90.00
_cell.angle_gamma   90.00
#
_symmetry.space_group_name_H-M   'P 1'
#
loop_
_entity.id
_entity.type
_entity.pdbx_description
1 polymer ?
#
loop_
_entity_poly.entity_id
_entity_poly.type
_entity_poly.pdbx_seq_one_letter_code
_entity_poly.pdbx_strand_id
1 'polypeptide(L)'
;HPYRYCLLIIVFQRHVYVFEFPSLNDVILILSRSVLVKFAIEWMANCNDYDELCATIGEKEHDIKNYDSTEQSFAIRIRSIGKKNNRIPPRTIITDIGKALNFKKSPVDLSNPCNVFYVIEEYDLNLLQKLYFGKLIGCGQGHLKNHYCLAERCYIGNTTIDPELSFLQANIAKVDVGSLVLDPFCGTGFF
;
A
#
# COMPACT_ATOMS: atom_id res chain seq x y z
N HIS A 1 11.07 -20.46 -3.89
CA HIS A 1 11.02 -19.47 -4.99
C HIS A 1 11.14 -18.08 -4.38
N PRO A 2 11.98 -17.17 -4.91
CA PRO A 2 12.19 -15.88 -4.25
C PRO A 2 10.88 -15.09 -4.35
N TYR A 3 10.32 -14.81 -3.18
CA TYR A 3 9.06 -14.11 -3.02
C TYR A 3 9.16 -12.72 -3.66
N ARG A 4 8.24 -12.42 -4.58
CA ARG A 4 8.21 -11.14 -5.31
C ARG A 4 7.33 -10.16 -4.53
N TYR A 5 7.92 -9.29 -3.74
CA TYR A 5 7.18 -8.30 -2.93
C TYR A 5 7.13 -6.94 -3.63
N CYS A 6 5.93 -6.43 -3.93
CA CYS A 6 5.75 -5.15 -4.62
C CYS A 6 5.46 -4.00 -3.64
N LEU A 7 6.24 -2.92 -3.76
CA LEU A 7 6.07 -1.73 -2.94
C LEU A 7 5.38 -0.63 -3.74
N LEU A 8 4.12 -0.32 -3.40
CA LEU A 8 3.34 0.72 -4.05
C LEU A 8 3.68 2.12 -3.50
N ILE A 9 4.60 2.81 -4.15
CA ILE A 9 4.90 4.23 -3.87
C ILE A 9 3.96 5.12 -4.70
N ILE A 10 3.32 6.11 -4.10
CA ILE A 10 2.47 7.06 -4.84
C ILE A 10 3.21 8.37 -4.97
N VAL A 11 3.75 8.66 -6.16
CA VAL A 11 4.37 9.94 -6.51
C VAL A 11 3.87 10.42 -7.88
N PHE A 12 3.88 11.74 -8.06
CA PHE A 12 3.20 12.63 -9.02
C PHE A 12 3.09 12.27 -10.53
N GLN A 13 3.56 11.13 -11.04
CA GLN A 13 3.39 10.76 -12.46
C GLN A 13 3.22 9.25 -12.75
N ARG A 14 3.68 8.35 -11.87
CA ARG A 14 3.37 6.91 -11.90
C ARG A 14 3.05 6.48 -10.48
N HIS A 15 1.94 5.79 -10.32
CA HIS A 15 1.39 5.56 -8.98
C HIS A 15 1.63 4.14 -8.48
N VAL A 16 2.17 3.27 -9.33
CA VAL A 16 2.57 1.90 -9.02
C VAL A 16 4.04 1.72 -9.32
N TYR A 17 4.80 1.23 -8.34
CA TYR A 17 6.18 0.81 -8.52
C TYR A 17 6.30 -0.66 -8.10
N VAL A 18 7.13 -1.41 -8.82
CA VAL A 18 7.41 -2.81 -8.52
C VAL A 18 8.88 -2.91 -8.15
N PHE A 19 9.15 -3.57 -7.03
CA PHE A 19 10.48 -3.79 -6.50
C PHE A 19 10.64 -5.28 -6.19
N GLU A 20 11.88 -5.72 -6.02
CA GLU A 20 12.19 -7.05 -5.53
C GLU A 20 12.97 -6.92 -4.23
N PHE A 21 12.55 -7.65 -3.21
CA PHE A 21 13.16 -7.64 -1.88
C PHE A 21 13.58 -9.06 -1.48
N PRO A 22 14.70 -9.22 -0.76
CA PRO A 22 15.17 -10.53 -0.35
C PRO A 22 14.31 -11.15 0.76
N SER A 23 13.62 -10.32 1.57
CA SER A 23 12.71 -10.80 2.61
C SER A 23 11.49 -9.90 2.82
N LEU A 24 10.43 -10.47 3.41
CA LEU A 24 9.27 -9.72 3.88
C LEU A 24 9.64 -8.69 4.97
N ASN A 25 10.63 -9.02 5.80
CA ASN A 25 11.08 -8.15 6.90
C ASN A 25 11.64 -6.81 6.37
N ASP A 26 12.33 -6.83 5.23
CA ASP A 26 12.87 -5.62 4.60
C ASP A 26 11.75 -4.68 4.17
N VAL A 27 10.66 -5.24 3.63
CA VAL A 27 9.48 -4.47 3.22
C VAL A 27 8.81 -3.84 4.45
N ILE A 28 8.66 -4.62 5.53
CA ILE A 28 8.08 -4.12 6.79
C ILE A 28 8.95 -2.99 7.37
N LEU A 29 10.27 -3.15 7.36
CA LEU A 29 11.21 -2.13 7.81
C LEU A 29 11.06 -0.83 7.01
N ILE A 30 10.97 -0.92 5.69
CA ILE A 30 10.75 0.25 4.82
C ILE A 30 9.40 0.91 5.14
N LEU A 31 8.32 0.14 5.26
CA LEU A 31 6.99 0.65 5.58
C LEU A 31 6.93 1.34 6.95
N SER A 32 7.70 0.86 7.92
CA SER A 32 7.77 1.45 9.26
C SER A 32 8.32 2.88 9.28
N ARG A 33 9.04 3.29 8.23
CA ARG A 33 9.62 4.64 8.09
C ARG A 33 9.03 5.45 6.94
N SER A 34 8.27 4.82 6.05
CA SER A 34 7.81 5.45 4.82
C SER A 34 6.58 6.33 5.05
N VAL A 35 6.73 7.64 4.89
CA VAL A 35 5.63 8.61 5.07
C VAL A 35 4.83 8.88 3.79
N LEU A 36 5.45 8.64 2.61
CA LEU A 36 4.79 8.82 1.31
C LEU A 36 4.17 7.54 0.73
N VAL A 37 4.60 6.38 1.24
CA VAL A 37 4.06 5.10 0.81
C VAL A 37 2.70 4.89 1.46
N LYS A 38 1.66 4.61 0.68
CA LYS A 38 0.35 4.32 1.26
C LYS A 38 0.28 2.88 1.78
N PHE A 39 0.70 1.91 0.98
CA PHE A 39 0.78 0.52 1.39
C PHE A 39 1.71 -0.29 0.46
N ALA A 40 2.09 -1.50 0.85
CA ALA A 40 2.74 -2.48 -0.03
C ALA A 40 1.90 -3.74 -0.16
N ILE A 41 2.02 -4.44 -1.29
CA ILE A 41 1.35 -5.71 -1.54
C ILE A 41 2.36 -6.76 -1.97
N GLU A 42 2.18 -7.99 -1.52
CA GLU A 42 2.82 -9.15 -2.14
C GLU A 42 2.24 -9.32 -3.53
N TRP A 43 3.10 -9.27 -4.55
CA TRP A 43 2.63 -9.25 -5.94
C TRP A 43 2.30 -10.64 -6.44
N MET A 44 1.08 -10.78 -6.96
CA MET A 44 0.57 -12.06 -7.44
C MET A 44 0.31 -12.04 -8.93
N ALA A 45 -0.26 -10.98 -9.50
CA ALA A 45 -0.52 -10.92 -10.94
C ALA A 45 -0.50 -9.48 -11.49
N ASN A 46 -0.28 -9.36 -12.81
CA ASN A 46 -0.56 -8.14 -13.57
C ASN A 46 -1.27 -8.52 -14.87
N CYS A 47 -2.36 -7.82 -15.19
CA CYS A 47 -3.21 -8.13 -16.33
C CYS A 47 -3.69 -6.84 -16.99
N ASN A 48 -4.26 -6.93 -18.19
CA ASN A 48 -4.82 -5.77 -18.89
C ASN A 48 -6.34 -5.65 -18.66
N ASP A 49 -7.01 -6.74 -18.31
CA ASP A 49 -8.45 -6.80 -18.03
C ASP A 49 -8.81 -7.80 -16.93
N TYR A 50 -10.07 -7.76 -16.52
CA TYR A 50 -10.57 -8.54 -15.38
C TYR A 50 -10.74 -10.03 -15.68
N ASP A 51 -10.98 -10.40 -16.94
CA ASP A 51 -11.14 -11.81 -17.32
C ASP A 51 -9.78 -12.51 -17.28
N GLU A 52 -8.76 -11.87 -17.84
CA GLU A 52 -7.36 -12.30 -17.74
C GLU A 52 -6.90 -12.38 -16.27
N LEU A 53 -7.30 -11.41 -15.45
CA LEU A 53 -7.00 -11.41 -14.02
C LEU A 53 -7.62 -12.62 -13.31
N CYS A 54 -8.90 -12.89 -13.53
CA CYS A 54 -9.58 -14.03 -12.90
C CYS A 54 -8.97 -15.37 -13.35
N ALA A 55 -8.62 -15.51 -14.63
CA ALA A 55 -7.92 -16.68 -15.15
C ALA A 55 -6.55 -16.88 -14.47
N THR A 56 -5.75 -15.81 -14.38
CA THR A 56 -4.42 -15.84 -13.76
C THR A 56 -4.48 -16.17 -12.27
N ILE A 57 -5.49 -15.67 -11.55
CA ILE A 57 -5.74 -16.03 -10.15
C ILE A 57 -6.04 -17.53 -10.03
N GLY A 58 -6.87 -18.06 -10.92
CA GLY A 58 -7.19 -19.49 -10.97
C GLY A 58 -5.97 -20.38 -11.23
N GLU A 59 -5.04 -19.95 -12.09
CA GLU A 59 -3.79 -20.69 -12.35
C GLU A 59 -2.85 -20.73 -11.13
N LYS A 60 -2.90 -19.70 -10.28
CA LYS A 60 -2.08 -19.58 -9.07
C LYS A 60 -2.73 -20.15 -7.81
N GLU A 61 -3.69 -21.07 -7.98
CA GLU A 61 -4.45 -21.65 -6.87
C GLU A 61 -3.56 -22.21 -5.75
N HIS A 62 -2.40 -22.81 -6.10
CA HIS A 62 -1.47 -23.37 -5.12
C HIS A 62 -0.87 -22.31 -4.18
N ASP A 63 -0.46 -21.16 -4.71
CA ASP A 63 0.11 -20.07 -3.90
C ASP A 63 -0.97 -19.42 -3.02
N ILE A 64 -2.17 -19.31 -3.58
CA ILE A 64 -3.33 -18.67 -2.95
C ILE A 64 -3.91 -19.53 -1.83
N LYS A 65 -3.91 -20.87 -1.98
CA LYS A 65 -4.38 -21.83 -0.96
C LYS A 65 -3.68 -21.70 0.40
N ASN A 66 -2.49 -21.11 0.46
CA ASN A 66 -1.81 -20.81 1.72
C ASN A 66 -2.63 -19.86 2.62
N TYR A 67 -3.60 -19.14 2.04
CA TYR A 67 -4.50 -18.23 2.73
C TYR A 67 -5.90 -18.81 2.95
N ASP A 68 -6.14 -20.09 2.63
CA ASP A 68 -7.44 -20.78 2.76
C ASP A 68 -7.54 -21.59 4.06
N SER A 69 -7.84 -20.91 5.16
CA SER A 69 -7.99 -21.50 6.49
C SER A 69 -9.17 -20.88 7.24
N THR A 70 -9.83 -21.67 8.09
CA THR A 70 -10.96 -21.21 8.91
C THR A 70 -10.58 -20.07 9.88
N GLU A 71 -9.30 -19.91 10.19
CA GLU A 71 -8.78 -18.85 11.06
C GLU A 71 -8.38 -17.58 10.31
N GLN A 72 -8.37 -17.61 8.97
CA GLN A 72 -7.87 -16.53 8.14
C GLN A 72 -9.00 -15.89 7.35
N SER A 73 -9.69 -14.92 7.96
CA SER A 73 -10.71 -14.16 7.24
C SER A 73 -10.09 -13.32 6.12
N PHE A 74 -10.87 -13.01 5.08
CA PHE A 74 -10.38 -12.19 3.98
C PHE A 74 -11.36 -11.14 3.48
N ALA A 75 -10.81 -10.11 2.83
CA ALA A 75 -11.56 -9.12 2.06
C ALA A 75 -10.85 -8.82 0.74
N ILE A 76 -11.64 -8.47 -0.27
CA ILE A 76 -11.14 -7.96 -1.56
C ILE A 76 -11.41 -6.46 -1.59
N ARG A 77 -10.38 -5.68 -1.94
CA ARG A 77 -10.47 -4.22 -2.07
C ARG A 77 -9.98 -3.81 -3.45
N ILE A 78 -10.72 -2.91 -4.09
CA ILE A 78 -10.35 -2.36 -5.39
C ILE A 78 -9.92 -0.91 -5.20
N ARG A 79 -8.82 -0.54 -5.83
CA ARG A 79 -8.28 0.81 -5.80
C ARG A 79 -8.00 1.31 -7.21
N SER A 80 -8.73 2.32 -7.64
CA SER A 80 -8.46 3.00 -8.91
C SER A 80 -7.44 4.13 -8.75
N ILE A 81 -6.59 4.28 -9.74
CA ILE A 81 -5.56 5.31 -9.84
C ILE A 81 -5.63 5.95 -11.23
N GLY A 82 -5.44 7.28 -11.33
CA GLY A 82 -5.51 8.01 -12.61
C GLY A 82 -6.93 8.30 -13.08
N LYS A 83 -7.94 8.01 -12.26
CA LYS A 83 -9.36 8.24 -12.55
C LYS A 83 -9.88 9.43 -11.75
N LYS A 84 -10.48 10.42 -12.43
CA LYS A 84 -11.07 11.61 -11.76
C LYS A 84 -12.31 11.28 -10.90
N ASN A 85 -13.01 10.18 -11.22
CA ASN A 85 -14.24 9.79 -10.54
C ASN A 85 -14.07 8.44 -9.85
N ASN A 86 -14.16 8.42 -8.53
CA ASN A 86 -14.23 7.21 -7.70
C ASN A 86 -15.61 6.53 -7.87
N ARG A 87 -15.84 5.92 -9.04
CA ARG A 87 -16.99 5.02 -9.20
C ARG A 87 -16.78 3.82 -8.29
N ILE A 88 -17.80 3.47 -7.52
CA ILE A 88 -17.85 2.21 -6.79
C ILE A 88 -17.71 1.09 -7.82
N PRO A 89 -16.74 0.15 -7.64
CA PRO A 89 -16.60 -0.97 -8.55
C PRO A 89 -17.92 -1.76 -8.64
N PRO A 90 -18.32 -2.23 -9.82
CA PRO A 90 -19.45 -3.15 -9.96
C PRO A 90 -19.30 -4.34 -9.01
N ARG A 91 -20.37 -4.67 -8.26
CA ARG A 91 -20.37 -5.84 -7.35
C ARG A 91 -20.02 -7.15 -8.05
N THR A 92 -20.30 -7.24 -9.35
CA THR A 92 -19.97 -8.38 -10.21
C THR A 92 -18.47 -8.67 -10.21
N ILE A 93 -17.63 -7.65 -10.37
CA ILE A 93 -16.17 -7.79 -10.40
C ILE A 93 -15.64 -8.42 -9.10
N ILE A 94 -16.08 -7.91 -7.95
CA ILE A 94 -15.65 -8.45 -6.64
C ILE A 94 -16.09 -9.91 -6.51
N THR A 95 -17.29 -10.23 -7.00
CA THR A 95 -17.84 -11.59 -6.95
C THR A 95 -17.05 -12.54 -7.84
N ASP A 96 -16.65 -12.11 -9.03
CA ASP A 96 -15.92 -12.95 -9.98
C ASP A 96 -14.47 -13.19 -9.53
N ILE A 97 -13.81 -12.17 -8.96
CA ILE A 97 -12.50 -12.35 -8.30
C ILE A 97 -12.62 -13.27 -7.09
N GLY A 98 -13.70 -13.14 -6.30
CA GLY A 98 -13.97 -14.04 -5.18
C GLY A 98 -14.14 -15.50 -5.62
N LYS A 99 -14.80 -15.75 -6.76
CA LYS A 99 -14.88 -17.09 -7.37
C LYS A 99 -13.51 -17.58 -7.83
N ALA A 100 -12.72 -16.71 -8.46
CA ALA A 100 -11.38 -17.06 -8.94
C ALA A 100 -10.43 -17.42 -7.79
N LEU A 101 -10.50 -16.72 -6.65
CA LEU A 101 -9.76 -17.06 -5.43
C LEU A 101 -10.12 -18.46 -4.90
N ASN A 102 -11.38 -18.88 -5.09
CA ASN A 102 -11.87 -20.23 -4.81
C ASN A 102 -11.65 -20.73 -3.36
N PHE A 103 -11.53 -19.82 -2.39
CA PHE A 103 -11.39 -20.17 -0.97
C PHE A 103 -12.59 -20.99 -0.48
N LYS A 104 -12.31 -22.13 0.16
CA LYS A 104 -13.32 -23.07 0.66
C LYS A 104 -13.56 -22.93 2.15
N LYS A 105 -12.54 -22.50 2.90
CA LYS A 105 -12.53 -22.46 4.36
C LYS A 105 -12.52 -21.03 4.89
N SER A 106 -11.79 -20.14 4.25
CA SER A 106 -11.61 -18.77 4.74
C SER A 106 -12.92 -17.97 4.73
N PRO A 107 -13.35 -17.42 5.87
CA PRO A 107 -14.56 -16.61 5.94
C PRO A 107 -14.32 -15.20 5.35
N VAL A 108 -15.37 -14.59 4.80
CA VAL A 108 -15.31 -13.19 4.36
C VAL A 108 -15.56 -12.28 5.57
N ASP A 109 -14.65 -11.36 5.85
CA ASP A 109 -14.83 -10.30 6.84
C ASP A 109 -14.43 -8.95 6.21
N LEU A 110 -15.40 -8.07 6.01
CA LEU A 110 -15.15 -6.77 5.37
C LEU A 110 -14.69 -5.70 6.37
N SER A 111 -14.86 -5.94 7.67
CA SER A 111 -14.58 -4.99 8.74
C SER A 111 -13.16 -5.19 9.29
N ASN A 112 -12.79 -6.41 9.65
CA ASN A 112 -11.47 -6.72 10.21
C ASN A 112 -10.85 -8.01 9.63
N PRO A 113 -10.59 -8.05 8.31
CA PRO A 113 -10.01 -9.22 7.66
C PRO A 113 -8.57 -9.50 8.12
N CYS A 114 -8.23 -10.77 8.31
CA CYS A 114 -6.84 -11.22 8.47
C CYS A 114 -6.02 -10.96 7.19
N ASN A 115 -6.61 -11.25 6.03
CA ASN A 115 -5.99 -11.11 4.73
C ASN A 115 -6.75 -10.10 3.86
N VAL A 116 -6.08 -9.04 3.42
CA VAL A 116 -6.67 -8.09 2.46
C VAL A 116 -6.03 -8.31 1.10
N PHE A 117 -6.82 -8.68 0.11
CA PHE A 117 -6.39 -8.76 -1.28
C PHE A 117 -6.76 -7.47 -2.00
N TYR A 118 -5.78 -6.84 -2.65
CA TYR A 118 -5.99 -5.63 -3.43
C TYR A 118 -5.98 -5.93 -4.92
N VAL A 119 -6.92 -5.31 -5.61
CA VAL A 119 -6.86 -5.08 -7.06
C VAL A 119 -6.59 -3.60 -7.26
N ILE A 120 -5.50 -3.26 -7.93
CA ILE A 120 -5.14 -1.89 -8.25
C ILE A 120 -5.38 -1.68 -9.73
N GLU A 121 -6.26 -0.74 -10.05
CA GLU A 121 -6.53 -0.34 -11.43
C GLU A 121 -5.71 0.91 -11.74
N GLU A 122 -4.87 0.84 -12.76
CA GLU A 122 -4.14 1.98 -13.30
C GLU A 122 -4.85 2.46 -14.57
N TYR A 123 -5.34 3.71 -14.53
CA TYR A 123 -5.99 4.36 -15.66
C TYR A 123 -5.08 5.46 -16.23
N ASP A 124 -5.09 5.59 -17.55
CA ASP A 124 -4.57 6.74 -18.27
C ASP A 124 -5.68 7.33 -19.14
N LEU A 125 -5.92 8.63 -19.06
CA LEU A 125 -7.02 9.32 -19.74
C LEU A 125 -8.40 8.63 -19.58
N ASN A 126 -8.66 8.03 -18.41
CA ASN A 126 -9.85 7.22 -18.07
C ASN A 126 -9.98 5.87 -18.80
N LEU A 127 -8.94 5.42 -19.51
CA LEU A 127 -8.85 4.08 -20.06
C LEU A 127 -8.04 3.19 -19.10
N LEU A 128 -8.59 2.03 -18.75
CA LEU A 128 -7.89 1.05 -17.92
C LEU A 128 -6.67 0.57 -18.71
N GLN A 129 -5.48 0.81 -18.18
CA GLN A 129 -4.22 0.39 -18.79
C GLN A 129 -3.73 -0.92 -18.18
N LYS A 130 -3.87 -1.06 -16.87
CA LYS A 130 -3.30 -2.20 -16.15
C LYS A 130 -4.03 -2.50 -14.85
N LEU A 131 -4.08 -3.79 -14.52
CA LEU A 131 -4.52 -4.31 -13.25
C LEU A 131 -3.34 -4.96 -12.54
N TYR A 132 -3.22 -4.70 -11.24
CA TYR A 132 -2.29 -5.39 -10.36
C TYR A 132 -3.07 -6.08 -9.26
N PHE A 133 -2.70 -7.31 -8.96
CA PHE A 133 -3.31 -8.10 -7.89
C PHE A 133 -2.28 -8.60 -6.90
N GLY A 134 -2.64 -8.59 -5.63
CA GLY A 134 -1.75 -9.01 -4.56
C GLY A 134 -2.36 -8.92 -3.16
N LYS A 135 -1.68 -9.51 -2.19
CA LYS A 135 -2.08 -9.47 -0.77
C LYS A 135 -1.40 -8.31 -0.05
N LEU A 136 -2.13 -7.57 0.77
CA LEU A 136 -1.58 -6.50 1.61
C LEU A 136 -0.47 -7.04 2.53
N ILE A 137 0.67 -6.38 2.52
CA ILE A 137 1.76 -6.58 3.48
C ILE A 137 1.59 -5.62 4.66
N GLY A 138 1.35 -4.34 4.37
CA GLY A 138 1.19 -3.31 5.39
C GLY A 138 1.06 -1.92 4.79
N CYS A 139 0.81 -0.94 5.65
CA CYS A 139 0.65 0.46 5.30
C CYS A 139 1.91 1.26 5.70
N GLY A 140 2.20 2.35 4.98
CA GLY A 140 3.21 3.31 5.42
C GLY A 140 2.69 4.20 6.54
N GLN A 141 3.58 5.03 7.09
CA GLN A 141 3.34 5.91 8.22
C GLN A 141 2.72 7.26 7.84
N GLY A 142 1.95 7.33 6.75
CA GLY A 142 1.33 8.58 6.30
C GLY A 142 0.38 9.22 7.33
N HIS A 143 -0.14 8.44 8.29
CA HIS A 143 -0.98 8.94 9.37
C HIS A 143 -0.22 9.83 10.37
N LEU A 144 1.11 9.71 10.47
CA LEU A 144 1.92 10.55 11.37
C LEU A 144 1.79 12.03 11.01
N LYS A 145 1.56 12.35 9.73
CA LYS A 145 1.31 13.74 9.28
C LYS A 145 0.13 14.38 10.02
N ASN A 146 -0.94 13.60 10.25
CA ASN A 146 -2.12 14.08 10.96
C ASN A 146 -1.87 14.21 12.47
N HIS A 147 -1.06 13.30 13.04
CA HIS A 147 -0.73 13.30 14.47
C HIS A 147 0.27 14.39 14.85
N TYR A 148 1.17 14.78 13.95
CA TYR A 148 2.14 15.86 14.16
C TYR A 148 1.69 17.19 13.55
N CYS A 149 0.39 17.31 13.22
CA CYS A 149 -0.18 18.47 12.57
C CYS A 149 0.10 19.76 13.37
N LEU A 150 0.57 20.78 12.66
CA LEU A 150 1.09 22.02 13.26
C LEU A 150 0.07 22.78 14.13
N ALA A 151 -1.22 22.54 13.91
CA ALA A 151 -2.31 23.18 14.64
C ALA A 151 -2.34 22.84 16.15
N GLU A 152 -1.70 21.75 16.56
CA GLU A 152 -1.69 21.29 17.95
C GLU A 152 -0.44 21.72 18.74
N ARG A 153 0.47 22.49 18.13
CA ARG A 153 1.70 22.95 18.81
C ARG A 153 1.43 24.14 19.73
N CYS A 154 2.02 24.11 20.92
CA CYS A 154 1.96 25.19 21.91
C CYS A 154 2.66 26.49 21.43
N TYR A 155 3.57 26.38 20.44
CA TYR A 155 4.24 27.52 19.82
C TYR A 155 4.26 27.37 18.29
N ILE A 156 3.65 28.33 17.59
CA ILE A 156 3.57 28.37 16.12
C ILE A 156 4.40 29.55 15.64
N GLY A 157 5.56 29.27 15.05
CA GLY A 157 6.39 30.27 14.39
C GLY A 157 6.12 30.32 12.88
N ASN A 158 6.36 31.48 12.29
CA ASN A 158 6.25 31.77 10.85
C ASN A 158 7.27 31.00 9.97
N THR A 159 8.28 30.37 10.56
CA THR A 159 9.31 29.56 9.87
C THR A 159 9.16 28.06 10.12
N THR A 160 7.97 27.60 10.49
CA THR A 160 7.72 26.17 10.76
C THR A 160 7.55 25.41 9.45
N ILE A 161 8.42 24.42 9.21
CA ILE A 161 8.32 23.52 8.05
C ILE A 161 7.14 22.54 8.29
N ASP A 162 6.55 21.99 7.22
CA ASP A 162 5.48 21.00 7.31
C ASP A 162 5.98 19.64 7.84
N PRO A 163 5.33 18.98 8.82
CA PRO A 163 5.78 17.72 9.41
C PRO A 163 6.09 16.60 8.40
N GLU A 164 5.42 16.55 7.25
CA GLU A 164 5.75 15.60 6.18
C GLU A 164 7.18 15.80 5.68
N LEU A 165 7.59 17.06 5.51
CA LEU A 165 8.94 17.41 5.10
C LEU A 165 9.97 17.08 6.19
N SER A 166 9.65 17.18 7.50
CA SER A 166 10.54 16.72 8.59
C SER A 166 10.88 15.26 8.37
N PHE A 167 9.84 14.43 8.24
CA PHE A 167 10.00 12.99 8.15
C PHE A 167 10.77 12.61 6.89
N LEU A 168 10.55 13.33 5.79
CA LEU A 168 11.34 13.15 4.58
C LEU A 168 12.80 13.51 4.79
N GLN A 169 13.11 14.64 5.43
CA GLN A 169 14.49 15.04 5.71
C GLN A 169 15.20 14.04 6.64
N ALA A 170 14.54 13.58 7.71
CA ALA A 170 15.09 12.57 8.61
C ALA A 170 15.36 11.24 7.90
N ASN A 171 14.47 10.82 6.99
CA ASN A 171 14.66 9.63 6.18
C ASN A 171 15.78 9.78 5.14
N ILE A 172 15.88 10.92 4.45
CA ILE A 172 16.96 11.21 3.48
C ILE A 172 18.31 11.23 4.20
N ALA A 173 18.38 11.84 5.38
CA ALA A 173 19.57 11.88 6.22
C ALA A 173 19.89 10.54 6.91
N LYS A 174 19.03 9.52 6.73
CA LYS A 174 19.15 8.18 7.34
C LYS A 174 19.33 8.23 8.86
N VAL A 175 18.67 9.18 9.51
CA VAL A 175 18.69 9.33 10.96
C VAL A 175 18.07 8.10 11.61
N ASP A 176 18.69 7.60 12.66
CA ASP A 176 18.20 6.48 13.46
C ASP A 176 18.28 6.79 14.97
N VAL A 177 17.68 5.95 15.80
CA VAL A 177 17.72 6.08 17.27
C VAL A 177 19.17 6.18 17.75
N GLY A 178 19.49 7.25 18.50
CA GLY A 178 20.84 7.54 18.99
C GLY A 178 21.69 8.40 18.04
N SER A 179 21.16 8.80 16.89
CA SER A 179 21.85 9.76 16.01
C SER A 179 21.85 11.16 16.60
N LEU A 180 22.99 11.86 16.52
CA LEU A 180 23.07 13.28 16.80
C LEU A 180 22.80 14.07 15.53
N VAL A 181 21.72 14.85 15.51
CA VAL A 181 21.34 15.70 14.37
C VAL A 181 21.55 17.16 14.75
N LEU A 182 22.25 17.91 13.90
CA LEU A 182 22.41 19.35 14.03
C LEU A 182 21.60 20.04 12.92
N ASP A 183 20.57 20.77 13.31
CA ASP A 183 19.90 21.73 12.43
C ASP A 183 20.37 23.15 12.80
N PRO A 184 21.32 23.74 12.05
CA PRO A 184 21.86 25.06 12.36
C PRO A 184 20.87 26.22 12.12
N PHE A 185 19.66 25.92 11.62
CA PHE A 185 18.59 26.89 11.38
C PHE A 185 17.25 26.42 12.00
N CYS A 186 17.32 25.75 13.16
CA CYS A 186 16.21 24.97 13.73
C CYS A 186 14.94 25.73 14.11
N GLY A 187 14.94 27.07 14.15
CA GLY A 187 13.75 27.88 14.40
C GLY A 187 12.94 27.39 15.61
N THR A 188 11.71 26.94 15.36
CA THR A 188 10.76 26.44 16.38
C THR A 188 10.93 24.97 16.79
N GLY A 189 12.03 24.32 16.42
CA GLY A 189 12.34 22.93 16.78
C GLY A 189 11.52 21.95 15.94
N PHE A 190 12.02 21.63 14.76
CA PHE A 190 11.27 20.90 13.73
C PHE A 190 11.83 19.52 13.36
N PHE A 191 13.12 19.28 13.61
CA PHE A 191 13.80 18.02 13.28
C PHE A 191 13.66 16.97 14.38
#